data_AF-A0A957IMP9-F1
#
_entry.id   AF-A0A957IMP9-F1
#
_cell.length_a   1.000
_cell.length_b   1.000
_cell.length_c   1.000
_cell.angle_alpha   90.00
_cell.angle_beta   90.00
_cell.angle_gamma   90.00
#
_symmetry.space_group_name_H-M   'P 1'
#
loop_
_entity.id
_entity.type
_entity.pdbx_description
1 polymer ?
#
loop_
_entity_poly.entity_id
_entity_poly.type
_entity_poly.pdbx_seq_one_letter_code
_entity_poly.pdbx_strand_id
1 'polypeptide(L)'
;MTQSIWDKRASALEQILSFIQQQYAAAPDPVVNTTVKSIVAALNVFGQSQVQFFRDGINQGKLQPSSYFPWDYVWQTTLTQIANDTAVYQQTAAQRLSGSPEMQATLTKADQLAQDALNLAVDAKLLPVSCVLTYFNKTADIHVIPYAPVAVVGISFTATNAPRDYLAIAHEVGHHVFRHTPGLAKKLYRALPMDPLWREPWLEEMFADAFGCLVAGPVLGLDFQDLMLDDRLEDFIGDDGEHPVEMARPYFYNKMLQELGFTEAANALAERWEAALLTRNDPQYFVAAGSDELVSRAEAKEALETAVPILLDALKDVFALRQQTPAAYWSQDLAPGESPELLYDLFDQWVQQNPQVTVAQLEEFGDDIGVVIGASQPQNIRRKGTVQTWIDGLKSLTASYQLPPTAWTEILSTGNWNVKGPDGDNGTKG
;
A
#
# COMPACT_ATOMS: atom_id res chain seq x y z
N MET A 1 19.05 28.27 27.12
CA MET A 1 19.47 27.73 25.81
C MET A 1 18.42 28.12 24.79
N THR A 2 18.81 28.68 23.65
CA THR A 2 17.88 28.97 22.56
C THR A 2 17.31 27.66 22.02
N GLN A 3 15.99 27.54 21.99
CA GLN A 3 15.29 26.39 21.39
C GLN A 3 15.78 26.18 19.95
N SER A 4 16.15 24.95 19.60
CA SER A 4 16.63 24.63 18.25
C SER A 4 15.51 24.85 17.23
N ILE A 5 15.86 25.01 15.94
CA ILE A 5 14.84 25.09 14.87
C ILE A 5 14.01 23.80 14.81
N TRP A 6 14.61 22.65 15.12
CA TRP A 6 13.95 21.35 15.14
C TRP A 6 12.90 21.26 16.23
N ASP A 7 13.20 21.74 17.44
CA ASP A 7 12.24 21.78 18.54
C ASP A 7 11.05 22.69 18.21
N LYS A 8 11.29 23.84 17.55
CA LYS A 8 10.20 24.74 17.13
C LYS A 8 9.27 24.08 16.11
N ARG A 9 9.85 23.38 15.12
CA ARG A 9 9.09 22.63 14.10
C ARG A 9 8.28 21.49 14.72
N ALA A 10 8.88 20.71 15.62
CA ALA A 10 8.19 19.65 16.34
C ALA A 10 7.01 20.20 17.17
N SER A 11 7.22 21.26 17.95
CA SER A 11 6.13 21.89 18.72
C SER A 11 5.02 22.47 17.84
N ALA A 12 5.34 23.00 16.66
CA ALA A 12 4.32 23.47 15.71
C ALA A 12 3.45 22.32 15.18
N LEU A 13 4.06 21.19 14.81
CA LEU A 13 3.32 20.00 14.37
C LEU A 13 2.44 19.42 15.48
N GLU A 14 2.94 19.34 16.71
CA GLU A 14 2.16 18.90 17.87
C GLU A 14 0.92 19.78 18.10
N GLN A 15 1.07 21.10 18.00
CA GLN A 15 -0.04 22.05 18.12
C GLN A 15 -1.07 21.86 17.00
N ILE A 16 -0.61 21.68 15.76
CA ILE A 16 -1.47 21.43 14.59
C ILE A 16 -2.24 20.11 14.77
N LEU A 17 -1.57 19.02 15.11
CA LEU A 17 -2.22 17.72 15.33
C LEU A 17 -3.25 17.76 16.47
N SER A 18 -2.92 18.44 17.57
CA SER A 18 -3.84 18.62 18.69
C SER A 18 -5.07 19.44 18.29
N PHE A 19 -4.89 20.50 17.51
CA PHE A 19 -5.99 21.30 16.98
C PHE A 19 -6.89 20.49 16.04
N ILE A 20 -6.28 19.75 15.10
CA ILE A 20 -6.99 18.87 14.15
C ILE A 20 -7.81 17.83 14.89
N GLN A 21 -7.23 17.15 15.89
CA GLN A 21 -7.93 16.13 16.68
C GLN A 21 -9.18 16.72 17.37
N GLN A 22 -9.05 17.90 17.99
CA GLN A 22 -10.18 18.59 18.64
C GLN A 22 -11.26 18.97 17.63
N GLN A 23 -10.87 19.46 16.46
CA GLN A 23 -11.80 19.83 15.39
C GLN A 23 -12.58 18.59 14.90
N TYR A 24 -11.89 17.47 14.66
CA TYR A 24 -12.51 16.26 14.14
C TYR A 24 -13.38 15.54 15.16
N ALA A 25 -13.10 15.66 16.46
CA ALA A 25 -13.98 15.16 17.52
C ALA A 25 -15.40 15.77 17.50
N ALA A 26 -15.58 16.94 16.88
CA ALA A 26 -16.87 17.59 16.71
C ALA A 26 -17.44 17.46 15.28
N ALA A 27 -16.77 16.71 14.39
CA ALA A 27 -17.21 16.56 13.01
C ALA A 27 -18.53 15.77 12.92
N PRO A 28 -19.46 16.15 12.01
CA PRO A 28 -20.71 15.42 11.81
C PRO A 28 -20.53 14.11 11.04
N ASP A 29 -19.49 13.99 10.22
CA ASP A 29 -19.17 12.78 9.47
C ASP A 29 -18.59 11.72 10.42
N PRO A 30 -19.16 10.50 10.48
CA PRO A 30 -18.72 9.47 11.41
C PRO A 30 -17.31 8.96 11.11
N VAL A 31 -16.89 8.87 9.85
CA VAL A 31 -15.52 8.45 9.48
C VAL A 31 -14.51 9.48 9.98
N VAL A 32 -14.81 10.77 9.82
CA VAL A 32 -13.96 11.85 10.33
C VAL A 32 -13.93 11.87 11.86
N ASN A 33 -15.10 11.77 12.50
CA ASN A 33 -15.24 11.84 13.95
C ASN A 33 -14.61 10.65 14.68
N THR A 34 -14.61 9.47 14.05
CA THR A 34 -14.06 8.24 14.62
C THR A 34 -12.64 8.00 14.09
N THR A 35 -12.53 7.61 12.83
CA THR A 35 -11.32 7.04 12.25
C THR A 35 -10.23 8.10 12.02
N VAL A 36 -10.57 9.22 11.36
CA VAL A 36 -9.58 10.28 11.10
C VAL A 36 -9.10 10.96 12.39
N LYS A 37 -10.02 11.17 13.36
CA LYS A 37 -9.63 11.64 14.69
C LYS A 37 -8.66 10.67 15.38
N SER A 38 -8.99 9.37 15.39
CA SER A 38 -8.21 8.36 16.11
C SER A 38 -6.82 8.13 15.49
N ILE A 39 -6.72 8.18 14.16
CA ILE A 39 -5.43 8.05 13.46
C ILE A 39 -4.54 9.28 13.68
N VAL A 40 -5.11 10.49 13.72
CA VAL A 40 -4.39 11.73 14.09
C VAL A 40 -3.89 11.66 15.53
N ALA A 41 -4.71 11.14 16.46
CA ALA A 41 -4.29 10.92 17.85
C ALA A 41 -3.09 9.95 17.94
N ALA A 42 -3.15 8.86 17.18
CA ALA A 42 -2.07 7.87 17.11
C ALA A 42 -0.78 8.45 16.51
N LEU A 43 -0.89 9.24 15.43
CA LEU A 43 0.23 9.96 14.82
C LEU A 43 0.86 10.94 15.81
N ASN A 44 0.06 11.70 16.57
CA ASN A 44 0.58 12.65 17.54
C ASN A 44 1.44 11.96 18.60
N VAL A 45 0.95 10.86 19.19
CA VAL A 45 1.72 10.09 20.17
C VAL A 45 2.96 9.44 19.54
N PHE A 46 2.84 8.88 18.33
CA PHE A 46 3.97 8.28 17.61
C PHE A 46 5.05 9.32 17.27
N GLY A 47 4.65 10.44 16.70
CA GLY A 47 5.54 11.53 16.28
C GLY A 47 6.28 12.14 17.46
N GLN A 48 5.59 12.38 18.59
CA GLN A 48 6.24 12.80 19.83
C GLN A 48 7.26 11.77 20.32
N SER A 49 6.91 10.48 20.31
CA SER A 49 7.83 9.39 20.67
C SER A 49 9.07 9.35 19.77
N GLN A 50 8.91 9.48 18.44
CA GLN A 50 10.02 9.52 17.48
C GLN A 50 10.93 10.73 17.70
N VAL A 51 10.35 11.92 17.80
CA VAL A 51 11.09 13.16 18.05
C VAL A 51 11.86 13.06 19.37
N GLN A 52 11.23 12.57 20.43
CA GLN A 52 11.87 12.43 21.74
C GLN A 52 13.00 11.39 21.71
N PHE A 53 12.79 10.26 21.04
CA PHE A 53 13.80 9.22 20.87
C PHE A 53 15.08 9.79 20.22
N PHE A 54 14.96 10.49 19.09
CA PHE A 54 16.14 11.09 18.44
C PHE A 54 16.72 12.25 19.25
N ARG A 55 15.89 13.05 19.93
CA ARG A 55 16.33 14.17 20.78
C ARG A 55 17.24 13.68 21.89
N ASP A 56 16.74 12.75 22.68
CA ASP A 56 17.46 12.19 23.81
C ASP A 56 18.65 11.37 23.33
N GLY A 57 18.41 10.57 22.28
CA GLY A 57 19.42 9.72 21.66
C GLY A 57 20.67 10.48 21.23
N ILE A 58 20.49 11.61 20.54
CA ILE A 58 21.59 12.46 20.05
C ILE A 58 22.22 13.23 21.21
N ASN A 59 21.42 13.91 22.03
CA ASN A 59 21.93 14.80 23.09
C ASN A 59 22.68 14.05 24.19
N GLN A 60 22.30 12.80 24.47
CA GLN A 60 22.91 11.96 25.49
C GLN A 60 24.01 11.04 24.93
N GLY A 61 24.31 11.12 23.63
CA GLY A 61 25.29 10.25 22.97
C GLY A 61 24.89 8.77 23.00
N LYS A 62 23.59 8.47 22.95
CA LYS A 62 23.03 7.10 22.89
C LYS A 62 22.85 6.60 21.46
N LEU A 63 22.89 7.47 20.46
CA LEU A 63 22.90 7.08 19.05
C LEU A 63 24.28 7.36 18.45
N GLN A 64 24.90 6.32 17.87
CA GLN A 64 26.18 6.48 17.19
C GLN A 64 26.00 7.23 15.86
N PRO A 65 26.89 8.17 15.51
CA PRO A 65 26.78 8.92 14.26
C PRO A 65 26.87 8.04 13.02
N SER A 66 26.11 8.39 11.99
CA SER A 66 26.16 7.78 10.66
C SER A 66 26.83 8.75 9.68
N SER A 67 27.68 8.23 8.80
CA SER A 67 28.21 8.99 7.66
C SER A 67 27.17 9.25 6.56
N TYR A 68 26.14 8.41 6.50
CA TYR A 68 25.09 8.48 5.49
C TYR A 68 23.91 9.36 5.92
N PHE A 69 23.66 9.44 7.22
CA PHE A 69 22.50 10.12 7.79
C PHE A 69 22.93 11.15 8.84
N PRO A 70 23.30 12.37 8.42
CA PRO A 70 23.58 13.48 9.34
C PRO A 70 22.37 13.78 10.25
N TRP A 71 22.60 14.32 11.44
CA TRP A 71 21.50 14.58 12.39
C TRP A 71 20.41 15.51 11.86
N ASP A 72 20.78 16.55 11.10
CA ASP A 72 19.80 17.43 10.47
C ASP A 72 18.90 16.69 9.47
N TYR A 73 19.43 15.67 8.80
CA TYR A 73 18.66 14.80 7.91
C TYR A 73 17.68 13.93 8.70
N VAL A 74 18.12 13.32 9.80
CA VAL A 74 17.26 12.52 10.69
C VAL A 74 16.08 13.36 11.21
N TRP A 75 16.37 14.59 11.65
CA TRP A 75 15.34 15.54 12.09
C TRP A 75 14.37 15.93 11.00
N GLN A 76 14.90 16.33 9.84
CA GLN A 76 14.09 16.73 8.69
C GLN A 76 13.18 15.58 8.25
N THR A 77 13.73 14.39 8.06
CA THR A 77 12.98 13.20 7.61
C THR A 77 11.84 12.88 8.56
N THR A 78 12.12 12.82 9.87
CA THR A 78 11.10 12.53 10.90
C THR A 78 9.96 13.55 10.88
N LEU A 79 10.29 14.85 10.84
CA LEU A 79 9.29 15.92 10.88
C LEU A 79 8.52 16.06 9.56
N THR A 80 9.19 15.87 8.42
CA THR A 80 8.55 15.85 7.11
C THR A 80 7.54 14.72 7.01
N GLN A 81 7.87 13.52 7.49
CA GLN A 81 6.92 12.41 7.45
C GLN A 81 5.69 12.67 8.31
N ILE A 82 5.86 13.20 9.54
CA ILE A 82 4.73 13.62 10.38
C ILE A 82 3.87 14.67 9.65
N ALA A 83 4.50 15.63 8.97
CA ALA A 83 3.79 16.66 8.21
C ALA A 83 3.03 16.09 7.00
N ASN A 84 3.63 15.14 6.28
CA ASN A 84 3.00 14.46 5.14
C ASN A 84 1.77 13.67 5.58
N ASP A 85 1.88 12.86 6.63
CA ASP A 85 0.74 12.12 7.20
C ASP A 85 -0.36 13.08 7.67
N THR A 86 0.03 14.20 8.30
CA THR A 86 -0.91 15.25 8.71
C THR A 86 -1.68 15.81 7.51
N ALA A 87 -0.99 16.07 6.40
CA ALA A 87 -1.61 16.61 5.18
C ALA A 87 -2.61 15.60 4.57
N VAL A 88 -2.26 14.32 4.50
CA VAL A 88 -3.16 13.24 4.03
C VAL A 88 -4.43 13.19 4.87
N TYR A 89 -4.33 13.28 6.21
CA TYR A 89 -5.51 13.25 7.09
C TYR A 89 -6.36 14.51 6.98
N GLN A 90 -5.74 15.68 6.82
CA GLN A 90 -6.47 16.91 6.56
C GLN A 90 -7.22 16.86 5.23
N GLN A 91 -6.57 16.37 4.18
CA GLN A 91 -7.18 16.18 2.86
C GLN A 91 -8.34 15.20 2.92
N THR A 92 -8.15 14.05 3.57
CA THR A 92 -9.21 13.05 3.77
C THR A 92 -10.43 13.64 4.47
N ALA A 93 -10.23 14.35 5.59
CA ALA A 93 -11.32 14.98 6.31
C ALA A 93 -12.01 16.08 5.50
N ALA A 94 -11.24 16.92 4.80
CA ALA A 94 -11.79 18.01 3.99
C ALA A 94 -12.67 17.48 2.85
N GLN A 95 -12.24 16.40 2.17
CA GLN A 95 -13.00 15.77 1.09
C GLN A 95 -14.32 15.17 1.61
N ARG A 96 -14.34 14.62 2.81
CA ARG A 96 -15.57 14.07 3.41
C ARG A 96 -16.51 15.15 3.96
N LEU A 97 -15.98 16.20 4.57
CA LEU A 97 -16.79 17.26 5.17
C LEU A 97 -17.31 18.28 4.15
N SER A 98 -16.51 18.59 3.13
CA SER A 98 -16.74 19.71 2.23
C SER A 98 -16.68 19.33 0.74
N GLY A 99 -16.43 18.06 0.42
CA GLY A 99 -16.48 17.57 -0.96
C GLY A 99 -17.89 17.57 -1.54
N SER A 100 -18.01 17.42 -2.86
CA SER A 100 -19.31 17.28 -3.50
C SER A 100 -20.00 15.98 -3.07
N PRO A 101 -21.33 15.85 -3.23
CA PRO A 101 -22.03 14.59 -2.95
C PRO A 101 -21.45 13.40 -3.72
N GLU A 102 -21.03 13.62 -4.97
CA GLU A 102 -20.41 12.59 -5.82
C GLU A 102 -19.07 12.16 -5.25
N MET A 103 -18.23 13.10 -4.79
CA MET A 103 -16.97 12.79 -4.12
C MET A 103 -17.19 11.97 -2.85
N GLN A 104 -18.14 12.37 -2.00
CA GLN A 104 -18.45 11.65 -0.75
C GLN A 104 -18.99 10.24 -1.03
N ALA A 105 -19.84 10.08 -2.05
CA ALA A 105 -20.35 8.77 -2.47
C ALA A 105 -19.24 7.88 -3.04
N THR A 106 -18.32 8.45 -3.82
CA THR A 106 -17.15 7.76 -4.38
C THR A 106 -16.24 7.26 -3.26
N LEU A 107 -15.90 8.11 -2.28
CA LEU A 107 -15.09 7.71 -1.12
C LEU A 107 -15.78 6.64 -0.27
N THR A 108 -17.11 6.74 -0.09
CA THR A 108 -17.87 5.70 0.60
C THR A 108 -17.78 4.35 -0.12
N LYS A 109 -17.91 4.35 -1.45
CA LYS A 109 -17.77 3.14 -2.26
C LYS A 109 -16.34 2.60 -2.22
N ALA A 110 -15.34 3.48 -2.31
CA ALA A 110 -13.93 3.11 -2.22
C ALA A 110 -13.57 2.48 -0.87
N ASP A 111 -14.08 3.02 0.24
CA ASP A 111 -13.93 2.40 1.57
C ASP A 111 -14.53 0.99 1.61
N GLN A 112 -15.70 0.78 0.99
CA GLN A 112 -16.32 -0.55 0.93
C GLN A 112 -15.49 -1.54 0.13
N LEU A 113 -14.96 -1.13 -1.02
CA LEU A 113 -14.12 -1.96 -1.88
C LEU A 113 -12.77 -2.28 -1.21
N ALA A 114 -12.13 -1.27 -0.61
CA ALA A 114 -10.89 -1.46 0.14
C ALA A 114 -11.10 -2.38 1.34
N GLN A 115 -12.21 -2.23 2.08
CA GLN A 115 -12.51 -3.11 3.21
C GLN A 115 -12.82 -4.54 2.74
N ASP A 116 -13.51 -4.72 1.61
CA ASP A 116 -13.75 -6.04 1.00
C ASP A 116 -12.43 -6.76 0.70
N ALA A 117 -11.51 -6.06 0.02
CA ALA A 117 -10.18 -6.58 -0.27
C ALA A 117 -9.39 -6.91 1.01
N LEU A 118 -9.40 -6.01 2.00
CA LEU A 118 -8.70 -6.19 3.26
C LEU A 118 -9.26 -7.36 4.09
N ASN A 119 -10.58 -7.53 4.11
CA ASN A 119 -11.25 -8.60 4.84
C ASN A 119 -10.78 -9.97 4.39
N LEU A 120 -10.45 -10.15 3.12
CA LEU A 120 -9.93 -11.41 2.62
C LEU A 120 -8.61 -11.81 3.32
N ALA A 121 -7.70 -10.86 3.54
CA ALA A 121 -6.47 -11.10 4.28
C ALA A 121 -6.71 -11.33 5.79
N VAL A 122 -7.68 -10.64 6.38
CA VAL A 122 -8.09 -10.79 7.79
C VAL A 122 -8.74 -12.16 8.04
N ASP A 123 -9.59 -12.60 7.12
CA ASP A 123 -10.27 -13.89 7.20
C ASP A 123 -9.29 -15.04 7.00
N ALA A 124 -8.34 -14.88 6.07
CA ALA A 124 -7.21 -15.78 5.86
C ALA A 124 -6.17 -15.77 6.99
N LYS A 125 -6.34 -14.92 8.01
CA LYS A 125 -5.41 -14.77 9.14
C LYS A 125 -3.99 -14.32 8.76
N LEU A 126 -3.84 -13.66 7.61
CA LEU A 126 -2.60 -12.96 7.26
C LEU A 126 -2.46 -11.68 8.08
N LEU A 127 -3.57 -10.96 8.28
CA LEU A 127 -3.61 -9.74 9.07
C LEU A 127 -4.49 -9.90 10.32
N PRO A 128 -4.16 -9.21 11.41
CA PRO A 128 -5.16 -8.93 12.45
C PRO A 128 -6.27 -8.03 11.86
N VAL A 129 -7.39 -7.93 12.57
CA VAL A 129 -8.49 -7.03 12.17
C VAL A 129 -7.97 -5.60 12.03
N SER A 130 -8.17 -5.04 10.84
CA SER A 130 -7.74 -3.70 10.44
C SER A 130 -8.90 -2.97 9.75
N CYS A 131 -8.84 -1.64 9.73
CA CYS A 131 -9.79 -0.81 9.00
C CYS A 131 -9.15 -0.20 7.75
N VAL A 132 -9.97 0.46 6.94
CA VAL A 132 -9.52 1.20 5.75
C VAL A 132 -9.92 2.66 5.84
N LEU A 133 -9.19 3.50 5.14
CA LEU A 133 -9.52 4.90 4.96
C LEU A 133 -9.10 5.32 3.56
N THR A 134 -10.05 5.67 2.71
CA THR A 134 -9.76 6.16 1.37
C THR A 134 -9.83 7.69 1.28
N TYR A 135 -9.06 8.25 0.35
CA TYR A 135 -9.03 9.67 0.02
C TYR A 135 -8.71 9.87 -1.46
N PHE A 136 -9.13 10.99 -2.06
CA PHE A 136 -8.70 11.29 -3.42
C PHE A 136 -7.27 11.79 -3.44
N ASN A 137 -6.46 11.27 -4.35
CA ASN A 137 -5.09 11.66 -4.63
C ASN A 137 -4.89 11.80 -6.15
N LYS A 138 -3.70 12.26 -6.57
CA LYS A 138 -3.35 12.45 -7.99
C LYS A 138 -3.30 11.12 -8.78
N THR A 139 -2.94 10.04 -8.11
CA THR A 139 -2.81 8.66 -8.61
C THR A 139 -3.21 7.72 -7.47
N ALA A 140 -3.44 6.44 -7.77
CA ALA A 140 -3.60 5.44 -6.71
C ALA A 140 -2.30 5.31 -5.92
N ASP A 141 -2.42 5.18 -4.59
CA ASP A 141 -1.28 4.91 -3.71
C ASP A 141 -1.72 4.30 -2.38
N ILE A 142 -0.80 3.59 -1.73
CA ILE A 142 -0.95 3.12 -0.36
C ILE A 142 -0.03 3.91 0.57
N HIS A 143 -0.64 4.58 1.54
CA HIS A 143 0.11 5.25 2.60
C HIS A 143 0.39 4.28 3.75
N VAL A 144 1.67 4.05 4.06
CA VAL A 144 2.08 3.06 5.06
C VAL A 144 1.99 3.65 6.47
N ILE A 145 1.14 3.03 7.31
CA ILE A 145 0.85 3.53 8.66
C ILE A 145 1.39 2.57 9.73
N PRO A 146 2.59 2.82 10.31
CA PRO A 146 3.12 1.94 11.34
C PRO A 146 2.38 2.07 12.69
N TYR A 147 1.70 3.19 12.95
CA TYR A 147 1.19 3.56 14.28
C TYR A 147 -0.32 3.38 14.47
N ALA A 148 -1.08 3.01 13.43
CA ALA A 148 -2.50 2.60 13.53
C ALA A 148 -2.83 1.38 12.63
N PRO A 149 -3.77 0.48 13.03
CA PRO A 149 -4.14 -0.70 12.25
C PRO A 149 -5.12 -0.34 11.13
N VAL A 150 -4.63 0.43 10.16
CA VAL A 150 -5.43 1.06 9.11
C VAL A 150 -4.66 1.07 7.79
N ALA A 151 -5.32 0.64 6.71
CA ALA A 151 -4.84 0.83 5.35
C ALA A 151 -5.37 2.17 4.82
N VAL A 152 -4.47 3.10 4.51
CA VAL A 152 -4.85 4.41 3.96
C VAL A 152 -4.57 4.41 2.47
N VAL A 153 -5.61 4.43 1.65
CA VAL A 153 -5.51 4.23 0.19
C VAL A 153 -5.93 5.51 -0.54
N GLY A 154 -5.04 6.08 -1.34
CA GLY A 154 -5.38 7.13 -2.28
C GLY A 154 -6.02 6.55 -3.54
N ILE A 155 -7.03 7.25 -4.06
CA ILE A 155 -7.71 6.92 -5.32
C ILE A 155 -7.70 8.11 -6.26
N SER A 156 -7.71 7.88 -7.57
CA SER A 156 -7.73 8.98 -8.54
C SER A 156 -9.00 9.83 -8.42
N PHE A 157 -8.89 11.15 -8.63
CA PHE A 157 -10.04 12.06 -8.75
C PHE A 157 -11.04 11.64 -9.83
N THR A 158 -10.58 10.95 -10.87
CA THR A 158 -11.41 10.47 -11.98
C THR A 158 -12.34 9.33 -11.58
N ALA A 159 -12.12 8.66 -10.43
CA ALA A 159 -12.98 7.60 -9.90
C ALA A 159 -14.43 8.05 -9.66
N THR A 160 -14.66 9.37 -9.57
CA THR A 160 -16.02 9.95 -9.51
C THR A 160 -16.88 9.60 -10.71
N ASN A 161 -16.29 9.35 -11.87
CA ASN A 161 -17.00 9.05 -13.12
C ASN A 161 -16.41 7.87 -13.90
N ALA A 162 -15.24 7.35 -13.50
CA ALA A 162 -14.59 6.20 -14.12
C ALA A 162 -14.46 5.08 -13.07
N PRO A 163 -15.40 4.11 -13.02
CA PRO A 163 -15.35 3.04 -12.02
C PRO A 163 -14.08 2.19 -12.11
N ARG A 164 -13.46 2.09 -13.29
CA ARG A 164 -12.19 1.38 -13.51
C ARG A 164 -11.08 1.84 -12.56
N ASP A 165 -11.06 3.11 -12.19
CA ASP A 165 -10.07 3.66 -11.25
C ASP A 165 -10.16 3.05 -9.83
N TYR A 166 -11.23 2.31 -9.52
CA TYR A 166 -11.30 1.52 -8.28
C TYR A 166 -10.47 0.24 -8.34
N LEU A 167 -10.07 -0.25 -9.52
CA LEU A 167 -9.35 -1.53 -9.67
C LEU A 167 -7.98 -1.51 -8.99
N ALA A 168 -7.30 -0.37 -9.04
CA ALA A 168 -6.03 -0.16 -8.33
C ALA A 168 -6.13 -0.40 -6.81
N ILE A 169 -7.30 -0.22 -6.18
CA ILE A 169 -7.49 -0.46 -4.74
C ILE A 169 -7.05 -1.88 -4.33
N ALA A 170 -7.33 -2.89 -5.17
CA ALA A 170 -6.97 -4.26 -4.86
C ALA A 170 -5.45 -4.46 -4.77
N HIS A 171 -4.71 -3.82 -5.68
CA HIS A 171 -3.25 -3.79 -5.70
C HIS A 171 -2.70 -3.03 -4.48
N GLU A 172 -3.21 -1.84 -4.19
CA GLU A 172 -2.78 -1.02 -3.05
C GLU A 172 -3.02 -1.71 -1.68
N VAL A 173 -4.14 -2.42 -1.54
CA VAL A 173 -4.38 -3.25 -0.35
C VAL A 173 -3.37 -4.41 -0.29
N GLY A 174 -2.95 -4.96 -1.43
CA GLY A 174 -1.88 -5.95 -1.53
C GLY A 174 -0.56 -5.48 -0.89
N HIS A 175 -0.14 -4.24 -1.16
CA HIS A 175 1.01 -3.62 -0.48
C HIS A 175 0.81 -3.54 1.04
N HIS A 176 -0.38 -3.14 1.50
CA HIS A 176 -0.68 -3.11 2.92
C HIS A 176 -0.50 -4.50 3.56
N VAL A 177 -1.04 -5.55 2.91
CA VAL A 177 -0.90 -6.94 3.36
C VAL A 177 0.55 -7.38 3.38
N PHE A 178 1.33 -7.09 2.34
CA PHE A 178 2.75 -7.42 2.26
C PHE A 178 3.54 -6.84 3.44
N ARG A 179 3.36 -5.54 3.68
CA ARG A 179 4.11 -4.76 4.69
C ARG A 179 3.69 -5.08 6.13
N HIS A 180 2.42 -5.44 6.36
CA HIS A 180 1.88 -5.62 7.70
C HIS A 180 1.69 -7.08 8.14
N THR A 181 1.85 -8.05 7.24
CA THR A 181 1.83 -9.48 7.62
C THR A 181 3.15 -9.85 8.31
N PRO A 182 3.14 -10.29 9.59
CA PRO A 182 4.37 -10.55 10.33
C PRO A 182 5.26 -11.61 9.66
N GLY A 183 6.46 -11.19 9.25
CA GLY A 183 7.48 -12.09 8.69
C GLY A 183 7.25 -12.55 7.26
N LEU A 184 6.18 -12.09 6.58
CA LEU A 184 5.85 -12.49 5.22
C LEU A 184 6.91 -12.08 4.21
N ALA A 185 7.28 -10.80 4.15
CA ALA A 185 8.32 -10.30 3.26
C ALA A 185 9.61 -11.12 3.42
N LYS A 186 10.06 -11.33 4.66
CA LYS A 186 11.25 -12.16 4.97
C LYS A 186 11.11 -13.61 4.52
N LYS A 187 9.91 -14.22 4.61
CA LYS A 187 9.64 -15.57 4.10
C LYS A 187 9.79 -15.58 2.58
N LEU A 188 9.20 -14.60 1.90
CA LEU A 188 9.19 -14.49 0.45
C LEU A 188 10.58 -14.20 -0.14
N TYR A 189 11.34 -13.25 0.42
CA TYR A 189 12.74 -12.99 0.05
C TYR A 189 13.67 -14.21 0.19
N ARG A 190 13.28 -15.19 1.02
CA ARG A 190 14.03 -16.47 1.15
C ARG A 190 13.55 -17.54 0.18
N ALA A 191 12.29 -17.47 -0.23
CA ALA A 191 11.66 -18.48 -1.07
C ALA A 191 11.88 -18.19 -2.55
N LEU A 192 11.94 -16.92 -2.93
CA LEU A 192 12.24 -16.51 -4.30
C LEU A 192 13.75 -16.49 -4.54
N PRO A 193 14.23 -17.04 -5.66
CA PRO A 193 15.62 -16.90 -6.06
C PRO A 193 15.86 -15.42 -6.44
N MET A 194 16.58 -14.72 -5.57
CA MET A 194 16.96 -13.30 -5.74
C MET A 194 18.10 -13.09 -6.74
N ASP A 195 18.49 -14.14 -7.46
CA ASP A 195 19.50 -14.11 -8.51
C ASP A 195 18.79 -14.23 -9.87
N PRO A 196 19.06 -13.31 -10.81
CA PRO A 196 19.82 -12.06 -10.68
C PRO A 196 19.17 -10.99 -9.78
N LEU A 197 20.02 -10.13 -9.20
CA LEU A 197 19.67 -9.13 -8.18
C LEU A 197 18.59 -8.13 -8.63
N TRP A 198 18.44 -7.89 -9.94
CA TRP A 198 17.42 -6.99 -10.46
C TRP A 198 15.99 -7.47 -10.18
N ARG A 199 15.80 -8.74 -9.81
CA ARG A 199 14.49 -9.28 -9.40
C ARG A 199 14.08 -8.85 -7.99
N GLU A 200 15.04 -8.46 -7.16
CA GLU A 200 14.79 -8.20 -5.74
C GLU A 200 13.77 -7.10 -5.46
N PRO A 201 13.84 -5.94 -6.13
CA PRO A 201 12.90 -4.86 -5.87
C PRO A 201 11.47 -5.20 -6.29
N TRP A 202 11.30 -6.04 -7.31
CA TRP A 202 10.00 -6.40 -7.87
C TRP A 202 9.10 -7.24 -6.96
N LEU A 203 9.65 -7.81 -5.88
CA LEU A 203 8.91 -8.75 -5.02
C LEU A 203 7.63 -8.13 -4.46
N GLU A 204 7.73 -6.92 -3.93
CA GLU A 204 6.57 -6.27 -3.32
C GLU A 204 5.47 -6.02 -4.35
N GLU A 205 5.82 -5.53 -5.53
CA GLU A 205 4.91 -5.33 -6.67
C GLU A 205 4.27 -6.62 -7.16
N MET A 206 5.06 -7.70 -7.35
CA MET A 206 4.52 -9.00 -7.73
C MET A 206 3.56 -9.56 -6.68
N PHE A 207 3.83 -9.32 -5.39
CA PHE A 207 2.90 -9.71 -4.33
C PHE A 207 1.60 -8.91 -4.40
N ALA A 208 1.68 -7.60 -4.60
CA ALA A 208 0.52 -6.72 -4.74
C ALA A 208 -0.32 -7.11 -5.98
N ASP A 209 0.32 -7.42 -7.11
CA ASP A 209 -0.32 -7.93 -8.33
C ASP A 209 -1.03 -9.27 -8.06
N ALA A 210 -0.37 -10.21 -7.36
CA ALA A 210 -0.95 -11.51 -7.04
C ALA A 210 -2.16 -11.39 -6.12
N PHE A 211 -2.05 -10.54 -5.08
CA PHE A 211 -3.16 -10.24 -4.18
C PHE A 211 -4.30 -9.56 -4.94
N GLY A 212 -3.97 -8.61 -5.82
CA GLY A 212 -4.90 -7.97 -6.71
C GLY A 212 -5.67 -8.97 -7.58
N CYS A 213 -4.99 -9.93 -8.20
CA CYS A 213 -5.63 -11.00 -8.98
C CYS A 213 -6.59 -11.85 -8.14
N LEU A 214 -6.26 -12.11 -6.87
CA LEU A 214 -7.12 -12.84 -5.95
C LEU A 214 -8.37 -12.05 -5.51
N VAL A 215 -8.32 -10.73 -5.58
CA VAL A 215 -9.45 -9.86 -5.23
C VAL A 215 -10.31 -9.56 -6.47
N ALA A 216 -9.68 -8.99 -7.50
CA ALA A 216 -10.36 -8.42 -8.64
C ALA A 216 -10.51 -9.40 -9.81
N GLY A 217 -9.72 -10.47 -9.89
CA GLY A 217 -9.79 -11.44 -10.99
C GLY A 217 -9.25 -10.87 -12.31
N PRO A 218 -9.75 -11.38 -13.46
CA PRO A 218 -9.22 -11.01 -14.78
C PRO A 218 -9.29 -9.53 -15.15
N VAL A 219 -10.28 -8.78 -14.66
CA VAL A 219 -10.42 -7.36 -15.00
C VAL A 219 -9.22 -6.53 -14.55
N LEU A 220 -8.54 -6.92 -13.46
CA LEU A 220 -7.31 -6.25 -13.04
C LEU A 220 -6.18 -6.45 -14.05
N GLY A 221 -6.04 -7.67 -14.58
CA GLY A 221 -5.04 -7.96 -15.61
C GLY A 221 -5.27 -7.16 -16.89
N LEU A 222 -6.54 -6.92 -17.26
CA LEU A 222 -6.88 -6.03 -18.38
C LEU A 222 -6.51 -4.58 -18.08
N ASP A 223 -6.90 -4.07 -16.91
CA ASP A 223 -6.66 -2.70 -16.47
C ASP A 223 -5.16 -2.35 -16.46
N PHE A 224 -4.34 -3.24 -15.89
CA PHE A 224 -2.89 -3.06 -15.85
C PHE A 224 -2.23 -3.18 -17.23
N GLN A 225 -2.75 -4.01 -18.14
CA GLN A 225 -2.28 -3.97 -19.53
C GLN A 225 -2.57 -2.62 -20.19
N ASP A 226 -3.75 -2.04 -19.94
CA ASP A 226 -4.12 -0.75 -20.53
C ASP A 226 -3.25 0.38 -19.99
N LEU A 227 -3.02 0.42 -18.68
CA LEU A 227 -2.11 1.37 -18.04
C LEU A 227 -0.70 1.33 -18.63
N MET A 228 -0.14 0.12 -18.80
CA MET A 228 1.20 -0.06 -19.41
C MET A 228 1.26 0.32 -20.88
N LEU A 229 0.15 0.23 -21.62
CA LEU A 229 0.13 0.60 -23.04
C LEU A 229 0.07 2.11 -23.26
N ASP A 230 -0.42 2.87 -22.27
CA ASP A 230 -0.43 4.34 -22.30
C ASP A 230 0.96 4.96 -22.09
N ASP A 231 1.92 4.17 -21.60
CA ASP A 231 3.27 4.64 -21.32
C ASP A 231 4.11 4.86 -22.59
N ARG A 232 5.12 5.74 -22.47
CA ARG A 232 6.08 5.98 -23.57
C ARG A 232 6.97 4.77 -23.76
N LEU A 233 7.51 4.58 -24.97
CA LEU A 233 8.34 3.40 -25.25
C LEU A 233 9.57 3.31 -24.34
N GLU A 234 10.18 4.45 -23.99
CA GLU A 234 11.34 4.50 -23.10
C GLU A 234 11.01 4.00 -21.68
N ASP A 235 9.83 4.35 -21.18
CA ASP A 235 9.36 3.93 -19.86
C ASP A 235 8.90 2.46 -19.90
N PHE A 236 8.24 2.05 -20.99
CA PHE A 236 7.74 0.69 -21.23
C PHE A 236 8.80 -0.41 -21.24
N ILE A 237 10.02 -0.06 -21.64
CA ILE A 237 11.19 -0.95 -21.63
C ILE A 237 12.19 -0.58 -20.53
N GLY A 238 11.88 0.45 -19.73
CA GLY A 238 12.74 0.91 -18.65
C GLY A 238 12.51 0.08 -17.40
N ASP A 239 13.59 -0.31 -16.72
CA ASP A 239 13.51 -0.81 -15.36
C ASP A 239 13.79 0.36 -14.41
N ASP A 240 12.79 0.73 -13.61
CA ASP A 240 12.88 1.80 -12.63
C ASP A 240 13.48 1.33 -11.29
N GLY A 241 13.72 0.02 -11.16
CA GLY A 241 14.26 -0.59 -9.96
C GLY A 241 13.23 -0.76 -8.85
N GLU A 242 11.94 -0.67 -9.16
CA GLU A 242 10.83 -0.88 -8.21
C GLU A 242 9.81 -1.85 -8.81
N HIS A 243 9.41 -1.66 -10.08
CA HIS A 243 8.38 -2.43 -10.75
C HIS A 243 8.95 -3.41 -11.78
N PRO A 244 8.31 -4.59 -11.96
CA PRO A 244 8.56 -5.37 -13.17
C PRO A 244 8.37 -4.52 -14.42
N VAL A 245 9.34 -4.61 -15.35
CA VAL A 245 9.28 -3.86 -16.61
C VAL A 245 7.97 -4.13 -17.34
N GLU A 246 7.32 -3.05 -17.76
CA GLU A 246 5.96 -3.06 -18.31
C GLU A 246 5.81 -4.03 -19.48
N MET A 247 6.81 -4.15 -20.37
CA MET A 247 6.76 -5.09 -21.50
C MET A 247 6.64 -6.58 -21.09
N ALA A 248 7.04 -6.93 -19.86
CA ALA A 248 7.06 -8.30 -19.35
C ALA A 248 6.02 -8.53 -18.23
N ARG A 249 5.64 -7.50 -17.46
CA ARG A 249 4.72 -7.62 -16.31
C ARG A 249 3.40 -8.34 -16.65
N PRO A 250 2.76 -8.19 -17.82
CA PRO A 250 1.53 -8.92 -18.15
C PRO A 250 1.65 -10.44 -18.23
N TYR A 251 2.85 -10.99 -18.43
CA TYR A 251 3.04 -12.44 -18.33
C TYR A 251 2.77 -12.97 -16.91
N PHE A 252 3.06 -12.16 -15.88
CA PHE A 252 2.73 -12.48 -14.50
C PHE A 252 1.22 -12.61 -14.31
N TYR A 253 0.46 -11.61 -14.75
CA TYR A 253 -1.01 -11.59 -14.67
C TYR A 253 -1.62 -12.79 -15.38
N ASN A 254 -1.21 -13.06 -16.63
CA ASN A 254 -1.74 -14.18 -17.41
C ASN A 254 -1.47 -15.52 -16.70
N LYS A 255 -0.26 -15.70 -16.16
CA LYS A 255 0.09 -16.91 -15.41
C LYS A 255 -0.67 -17.05 -14.10
N MET A 256 -0.81 -15.96 -13.33
CA MET A 256 -1.64 -15.93 -12.12
C MET A 256 -3.08 -16.33 -12.44
N LEU A 257 -3.70 -15.72 -13.44
CA LEU A 257 -5.09 -15.98 -13.82
C LEU A 257 -5.32 -17.43 -14.28
N GLN A 258 -4.36 -18.02 -15.01
CA GLN A 258 -4.41 -19.45 -15.34
C GLN A 258 -4.42 -20.34 -14.09
N GLU A 259 -3.56 -20.07 -13.12
CA GLU A 259 -3.49 -20.84 -11.87
C GLU A 259 -4.74 -20.65 -10.99
N LEU A 260 -5.40 -19.48 -11.10
CA LEU A 260 -6.69 -19.21 -10.46
C LEU A 260 -7.88 -19.86 -11.19
N GLY A 261 -7.66 -20.42 -12.38
CA GLY A 261 -8.69 -21.10 -13.18
C GLY A 261 -9.43 -20.21 -14.18
N PHE A 262 -9.04 -18.94 -14.34
CA PHE A 262 -9.60 -18.01 -15.32
C PHE A 262 -8.93 -18.20 -16.70
N THR A 263 -9.15 -19.37 -17.29
CA THR A 263 -8.36 -19.84 -18.43
C THR A 263 -8.68 -19.06 -19.70
N GLU A 264 -9.95 -18.78 -19.97
CA GLU A 264 -10.37 -18.10 -21.20
C GLU A 264 -9.92 -16.64 -21.17
N ALA A 265 -10.12 -15.95 -20.04
CA ALA A 265 -9.65 -14.58 -19.87
C ALA A 265 -8.12 -14.48 -19.95
N ALA A 266 -7.38 -15.38 -19.30
CA ALA A 266 -5.92 -15.38 -19.37
C ALA A 266 -5.38 -15.57 -20.80
N ASN A 267 -6.01 -16.45 -21.59
CA ASN A 267 -5.62 -16.67 -22.98
C ASN A 267 -5.94 -15.44 -23.84
N ALA A 268 -7.13 -14.87 -23.69
CA ALA A 268 -7.54 -13.67 -24.44
C ALA A 268 -6.64 -12.46 -24.12
N LEU A 269 -6.27 -12.28 -22.85
CA LEU A 269 -5.33 -11.25 -22.41
C LEU A 269 -3.90 -11.50 -22.90
N ALA A 270 -3.45 -12.76 -22.97
CA ALA A 270 -2.15 -13.10 -23.54
C ALA A 270 -2.09 -12.80 -25.04
N GLU A 271 -3.11 -13.19 -25.82
CA GLU A 271 -3.19 -12.89 -27.26
C GLU A 271 -3.23 -11.38 -27.53
N ARG A 272 -4.01 -10.65 -26.74
CA ARG A 272 -4.08 -9.19 -26.78
C ARG A 272 -2.70 -8.55 -26.53
N TRP A 273 -1.99 -9.01 -25.50
CA TRP A 273 -0.69 -8.47 -25.15
C TRP A 273 0.36 -8.70 -26.23
N GLU A 274 0.42 -9.92 -26.79
CA GLU A 274 1.34 -10.23 -27.89
C GLU A 274 1.07 -9.37 -29.13
N ALA A 275 -0.22 -9.13 -29.45
CA ALA A 275 -0.57 -8.20 -30.52
C ALA A 275 -0.10 -6.76 -30.22
N ALA A 276 -0.27 -6.29 -28.98
CA ALA A 276 0.17 -4.96 -28.56
C ALA A 276 1.70 -4.81 -28.63
N LEU A 277 2.46 -5.82 -28.19
CA LEU A 277 3.92 -5.86 -28.32
C LEU A 277 4.37 -5.71 -29.78
N LEU A 278 3.72 -6.39 -30.73
CA LEU A 278 4.02 -6.24 -32.16
C LEU A 278 3.81 -4.80 -32.64
N THR A 279 2.76 -4.11 -32.18
CA THR A 279 2.53 -2.69 -32.53
C THR A 279 3.60 -1.75 -31.96
N ARG A 280 4.29 -2.17 -30.89
CA ARG A 280 5.41 -1.45 -30.26
C ARG A 280 6.79 -1.88 -30.78
N ASN A 281 6.85 -2.48 -31.98
CA ASN A 281 8.06 -3.02 -32.62
C ASN A 281 8.69 -4.21 -31.87
N ASP A 282 7.89 -4.95 -31.10
CA ASP A 282 8.27 -6.20 -30.45
C ASP A 282 9.58 -6.11 -29.63
N PRO A 283 9.64 -5.24 -28.60
CA PRO A 283 10.84 -5.07 -27.81
C PRO A 283 11.25 -6.39 -27.13
N GLN A 284 12.54 -6.73 -27.24
CA GLN A 284 13.08 -8.02 -26.78
C GLN A 284 13.99 -7.91 -25.56
N TYR A 285 14.45 -6.71 -25.20
CA TYR A 285 15.46 -6.51 -24.16
C TYR A 285 15.24 -5.22 -23.38
N PHE A 286 15.71 -5.20 -22.14
CA PHE A 286 15.83 -4.00 -21.32
C PHE A 286 17.17 -4.00 -20.56
N VAL A 287 17.55 -2.85 -20.02
CA VAL A 287 18.70 -2.73 -19.12
C VAL A 287 18.19 -2.74 -17.69
N ALA A 288 18.63 -3.69 -16.88
CA ALA A 288 18.19 -3.83 -15.51
C ALA A 288 18.67 -2.67 -14.63
N ALA A 289 17.80 -2.19 -13.74
CA ALA A 289 18.04 -1.00 -12.93
C ALA A 289 19.28 -1.16 -12.03
N GLY A 290 20.10 -0.11 -11.95
CA GLY A 290 21.33 -0.11 -11.15
C GLY A 290 22.43 -1.05 -11.69
N SER A 291 22.28 -1.56 -12.92
CA SER A 291 23.25 -2.44 -13.57
C SER A 291 23.45 -2.06 -15.05
N ASP A 292 24.47 -2.64 -15.67
CA ASP A 292 24.66 -2.62 -17.14
C ASP A 292 24.18 -3.95 -17.79
N GLU A 293 23.43 -4.76 -17.04
CA GLU A 293 22.95 -6.06 -17.50
C GLU A 293 21.81 -5.90 -18.51
N LEU A 294 21.99 -6.47 -19.70
CA LEU A 294 20.96 -6.53 -20.72
C LEU A 294 20.16 -7.82 -20.52
N VAL A 295 18.89 -7.69 -20.14
CA VAL A 295 18.00 -8.80 -19.81
C VAL A 295 17.00 -9.01 -20.94
N SER A 296 16.78 -10.26 -21.35
CA SER A 296 15.80 -10.58 -22.38
C SER A 296 14.37 -10.61 -21.82
N ARG A 297 13.38 -10.28 -22.66
CA ARG A 297 11.95 -10.44 -22.33
C ARG A 297 11.61 -11.88 -21.94
N ALA A 298 12.25 -12.87 -22.57
CA ALA A 298 12.06 -14.28 -22.26
C ALA A 298 12.54 -14.64 -20.84
N GLU A 299 13.72 -14.14 -20.42
CA GLU A 299 14.22 -14.33 -19.06
C GLU A 299 13.35 -13.63 -18.01
N ALA A 300 12.88 -12.41 -18.29
CA ALA A 300 11.95 -11.71 -17.40
C ALA A 300 10.61 -12.45 -17.28
N LYS A 301 10.07 -12.93 -18.41
CA LYS A 301 8.87 -13.78 -18.43
C LYS A 301 9.04 -15.02 -17.55
N GLU A 302 10.11 -15.78 -17.74
CA GLU A 302 10.38 -16.98 -16.94
C GLU A 302 10.50 -16.67 -15.44
N ALA A 303 11.15 -15.55 -15.10
CA ALA A 303 11.27 -15.09 -13.71
C ALA A 303 9.91 -14.80 -13.07
N LEU A 304 9.07 -14.04 -13.78
CA LEU A 304 7.72 -13.67 -13.34
C LEU A 304 6.83 -14.91 -13.19
N GLU A 305 6.82 -15.80 -14.18
CA GLU A 305 6.00 -17.03 -14.15
C GLU A 305 6.46 -17.99 -13.05
N THR A 306 7.76 -18.04 -12.73
CA THR A 306 8.29 -18.87 -11.64
C THR A 306 7.94 -18.31 -10.25
N ALA A 307 7.73 -17.00 -10.14
CA ALA A 307 7.32 -16.37 -8.88
C ALA A 307 5.87 -16.72 -8.49
N VAL A 308 4.99 -16.89 -9.47
CA VAL A 308 3.55 -17.20 -9.28
C VAL A 308 3.28 -18.34 -8.28
N PRO A 309 3.80 -19.57 -8.46
CA PRO A 309 3.52 -20.66 -7.52
C PRO A 309 4.03 -20.38 -6.09
N ILE A 310 5.11 -19.61 -5.93
CA ILE A 310 5.66 -19.25 -4.62
C ILE A 310 4.74 -18.24 -3.92
N LEU A 311 4.25 -17.24 -4.65
CA LEU A 311 3.31 -16.26 -4.13
C LEU A 311 1.95 -16.91 -3.81
N LEU A 312 1.48 -17.84 -4.64
CA LEU A 312 0.26 -18.62 -4.36
C LEU A 312 0.41 -19.52 -3.12
N ASP A 313 1.58 -20.12 -2.85
CA ASP A 313 1.79 -20.82 -1.57
C ASP A 313 1.71 -19.85 -0.37
N ALA A 314 2.29 -18.66 -0.51
CA ALA A 314 2.21 -17.64 0.53
C ALA A 314 0.78 -17.12 0.74
N LEU A 315 -0.05 -17.12 -0.31
CA LEU A 315 -1.44 -16.67 -0.32
C LEU A 315 -2.45 -17.84 -0.30
N LYS A 316 -2.03 -19.07 0.03
CA LYS A 316 -2.87 -20.26 -0.14
C LYS A 316 -4.20 -20.22 0.62
N ASP A 317 -4.21 -19.59 1.79
CA ASP A 317 -5.41 -19.50 2.63
C ASP A 317 -6.38 -18.45 2.05
N VAL A 318 -5.84 -17.35 1.50
CA VAL A 318 -6.58 -16.34 0.72
C VAL A 318 -7.20 -16.98 -0.53
N PHE A 319 -6.40 -17.77 -1.26
CA PHE A 319 -6.85 -18.50 -2.44
C PHE A 319 -7.94 -19.52 -2.11
N ALA A 320 -7.76 -20.31 -1.04
CA ALA A 320 -8.74 -21.30 -0.59
C ALA A 320 -10.08 -20.66 -0.18
N LEU A 321 -10.05 -19.49 0.48
CA LEU A 321 -11.26 -18.73 0.80
C LEU A 321 -11.97 -18.27 -0.47
N ARG A 322 -11.23 -17.73 -1.45
CA ARG A 322 -11.83 -17.27 -2.70
C ARG A 322 -12.48 -18.39 -3.51
N GLN A 323 -11.88 -19.58 -3.54
CA GLN A 323 -12.49 -20.75 -4.18
C GLN A 323 -13.84 -21.15 -3.55
N GLN A 324 -14.04 -20.87 -2.25
CA GLN A 324 -15.30 -21.16 -1.55
C GLN A 324 -16.37 -20.10 -1.83
N THR A 325 -15.98 -18.90 -2.26
CA THR A 325 -16.88 -17.79 -2.57
C THR A 325 -16.62 -17.18 -3.95
N PRO A 326 -16.83 -17.92 -5.07
CA PRO A 326 -16.53 -17.40 -6.41
C PRO A 326 -17.32 -16.15 -6.80
N ALA A 327 -18.52 -15.95 -6.26
CA ALA A 327 -19.31 -14.74 -6.49
C ALA A 327 -18.70 -13.46 -5.86
N ALA A 328 -17.66 -13.61 -5.04
CA ALA A 328 -17.02 -12.50 -4.35
C ALA A 328 -15.85 -11.90 -5.13
N TYR A 329 -15.39 -12.49 -6.24
CA TYR A 329 -14.44 -11.83 -7.13
C TYR A 329 -15.12 -10.61 -7.78
N TRP A 330 -14.33 -9.56 -8.05
CA TRP A 330 -14.86 -8.36 -8.71
C TRP A 330 -15.15 -8.59 -10.21
N SER A 331 -14.56 -9.64 -10.79
CA SER A 331 -14.84 -10.10 -12.15
C SER A 331 -14.86 -11.63 -12.22
N GLN A 332 -15.31 -12.16 -13.36
CA GLN A 332 -15.45 -13.59 -13.64
C GLN A 332 -14.63 -13.97 -14.87
N ASP A 333 -14.51 -15.26 -15.15
CA ASP A 333 -13.91 -15.72 -16.41
C ASP A 333 -14.76 -15.30 -17.62
N LEU A 334 -14.13 -15.27 -18.79
CA LEU A 334 -14.80 -15.09 -20.06
C LEU A 334 -15.40 -16.41 -20.54
N ALA A 335 -16.45 -16.34 -21.36
CA ALA A 335 -16.82 -17.46 -22.20
C ALA A 335 -15.87 -17.56 -23.41
N PRO A 336 -15.69 -18.76 -23.99
CA PRO A 336 -14.81 -18.93 -25.14
C PRO A 336 -15.15 -17.98 -26.30
N GLY A 337 -14.16 -17.18 -26.72
CA GLY A 337 -14.27 -16.23 -27.82
C GLY A 337 -14.91 -14.88 -27.47
N GLU A 338 -15.25 -14.61 -26.21
CA GLU A 338 -15.61 -13.26 -25.76
C GLU A 338 -14.38 -12.35 -25.76
N SER A 339 -14.60 -11.05 -25.99
CA SER A 339 -13.49 -10.09 -25.99
C SER A 339 -13.13 -9.66 -24.56
N PRO A 340 -11.84 -9.40 -24.27
CA PRO A 340 -11.41 -8.93 -22.95
C PRO A 340 -12.15 -7.69 -22.45
N GLU A 341 -12.55 -6.78 -23.35
CA GLU A 341 -13.24 -5.53 -23.00
C GLU A 341 -14.57 -5.76 -22.25
N LEU A 342 -15.20 -6.93 -22.41
CA LEU A 342 -16.39 -7.32 -21.64
C LEU A 342 -16.12 -7.35 -20.12
N LEU A 343 -14.88 -7.59 -19.69
CA LEU A 343 -14.50 -7.60 -18.28
C LEU A 343 -14.78 -6.24 -17.60
N TYR A 344 -14.61 -5.13 -18.31
CA TYR A 344 -14.95 -3.81 -17.78
C TYR A 344 -16.45 -3.62 -17.61
N ASP A 345 -17.25 -4.04 -18.58
CA ASP A 345 -18.71 -3.94 -18.48
C ASP A 345 -19.25 -4.80 -17.32
N LEU A 346 -18.66 -5.98 -17.12
CA LEU A 346 -19.00 -6.87 -16.00
C LEU A 346 -18.61 -6.24 -14.66
N PHE A 347 -17.43 -5.62 -14.58
CA PHE A 347 -16.99 -4.93 -13.38
C PHE A 347 -17.85 -3.70 -13.07
N ASP A 348 -18.18 -2.87 -14.06
CA ASP A 348 -19.06 -1.71 -13.89
C ASP A 348 -20.44 -2.15 -13.34
N GLN A 349 -21.00 -3.23 -13.88
CA GLN A 349 -22.23 -3.84 -13.36
C GLN A 349 -22.05 -4.35 -11.92
N TRP A 350 -20.93 -5.00 -11.63
CA TRP A 350 -20.62 -5.51 -10.30
C TRP A 350 -20.50 -4.39 -9.26
N VAL A 351 -19.81 -3.28 -9.57
CA VAL A 351 -19.65 -2.10 -8.69
C VAL A 351 -20.99 -1.39 -8.44
N GLN A 352 -21.90 -1.41 -9.42
CA GLN A 352 -23.26 -0.86 -9.24
C GLN A 352 -24.10 -1.75 -8.32
N GLN A 353 -23.92 -3.07 -8.38
CA GLN A 353 -24.70 -4.06 -7.63
C GLN A 353 -24.12 -4.37 -6.24
N ASN A 354 -22.81 -4.18 -6.03
CA ASN A 354 -22.03 -4.55 -4.83
C ASN A 354 -21.04 -3.41 -4.47
N PRO A 355 -20.41 -3.33 -3.26
CA PRO A 355 -20.60 -4.09 -2.03
C PRO A 355 -21.34 -3.28 -0.95
N GLN A 356 -22.25 -3.92 -0.20
CA GLN A 356 -22.69 -3.42 1.11
C GLN A 356 -21.77 -4.03 2.19
N VAL A 357 -20.48 -3.69 2.14
CA VAL A 357 -19.51 -4.13 3.14
C VAL A 357 -19.56 -3.18 4.32
N THR A 358 -19.60 -3.75 5.53
CA THR A 358 -19.48 -2.95 6.75
C THR A 358 -18.03 -2.51 6.89
N VAL A 359 -17.78 -1.22 6.68
CA VAL A 359 -16.46 -0.61 6.86
C VAL A 359 -16.13 -0.56 8.35
N ALA A 360 -14.98 -1.12 8.72
CA ALA A 360 -14.51 -1.07 10.10
C ALA A 360 -14.02 0.34 10.43
N GLN A 361 -14.12 0.75 11.70
CA GLN A 361 -13.72 2.07 12.16
C GLN A 361 -12.57 1.97 13.16
N LEU A 362 -11.70 2.98 13.17
CA LEU A 362 -10.69 3.13 14.22
C LEU A 362 -11.24 4.04 15.32
N GLU A 363 -11.20 3.56 16.56
CA GLU A 363 -11.71 4.28 17.72
C GLU A 363 -10.66 4.39 18.83
N GLU A 364 -10.73 5.47 19.62
CA GLU A 364 -9.90 5.69 20.80
C GLU A 364 -10.56 5.12 22.07
N PHE A 365 -9.77 4.43 22.90
CA PHE A 365 -10.18 3.86 24.19
C PHE A 365 -9.17 4.26 25.27
N GLY A 366 -9.30 5.48 25.81
CA GLY A 366 -8.32 6.01 26.77
C GLY A 366 -6.98 6.24 26.08
N ASP A 367 -5.94 5.50 26.49
CA ASP A 367 -4.59 5.56 25.89
C ASP A 367 -4.40 4.59 24.70
N ASP A 368 -5.42 3.79 24.42
CA ASP A 368 -5.41 2.80 23.34
C ASP A 368 -6.23 3.26 22.14
N ILE A 369 -6.02 2.57 21.02
CA ILE A 369 -6.86 2.57 19.83
C ILE A 369 -7.25 1.14 19.48
N GLY A 370 -8.40 0.94 18.85
CA GLY A 370 -8.87 -0.37 18.42
C GLY A 370 -9.79 -0.26 17.21
N VAL A 371 -9.95 -1.38 16.51
CA VAL A 371 -10.80 -1.49 15.31
C VAL A 371 -12.18 -2.03 15.71
N VAL A 372 -13.23 -1.32 15.33
CA VAL A 372 -14.64 -1.66 15.62
C VAL A 372 -15.36 -1.98 14.32
N ILE A 373 -16.14 -3.06 14.30
CA ILE A 373 -16.96 -3.47 13.14
C ILE A 373 -18.43 -3.36 13.54
N GLY A 374 -19.13 -2.35 13.02
CA GLY A 374 -20.51 -2.09 13.40
C GLY A 374 -20.65 -1.82 14.91
N ALA A 375 -21.47 -2.60 15.61
CA ALA A 375 -21.68 -2.49 17.05
C ALA A 375 -20.85 -3.49 17.89
N SER A 376 -19.77 -4.05 17.31
CA SER A 376 -18.93 -5.05 18.00
C SER A 376 -18.08 -4.44 19.11
N GLN A 377 -17.49 -5.29 19.95
CA GLN A 377 -16.39 -4.86 20.81
C GLN A 377 -15.15 -4.51 19.98
N PRO A 378 -14.26 -3.63 20.47
CA PRO A 378 -13.03 -3.29 19.78
C PRO A 378 -12.11 -4.51 19.67
N GLN A 379 -11.48 -4.64 18.51
CA GLN A 379 -10.51 -5.68 18.17
C GLN A 379 -9.17 -5.04 17.82
N ASN A 380 -8.10 -5.83 17.78
CA ASN A 380 -6.74 -5.35 17.49
C ASN A 380 -6.37 -4.10 18.33
N ILE A 381 -6.70 -4.15 19.62
CA ILE A 381 -6.48 -3.04 20.56
C ILE A 381 -4.98 -2.88 20.77
N ARG A 382 -4.50 -1.64 20.67
CA ARG A 382 -3.11 -1.29 20.92
C ARG A 382 -2.95 0.09 21.48
N ARG A 383 -1.86 0.29 22.22
CA ARG A 383 -1.50 1.60 22.75
C ARG A 383 -1.23 2.58 21.62
N LYS A 384 -1.78 3.80 21.74
CA LYS A 384 -1.56 4.88 20.78
C LYS A 384 -0.06 5.10 20.53
N GLY A 385 0.30 5.23 19.25
CA GLY A 385 1.65 5.48 18.81
C GLY A 385 2.64 4.31 19.00
N THR A 386 2.18 3.10 19.33
CA THR A 386 3.01 1.89 19.25
C THR A 386 2.97 1.30 17.86
N VAL A 387 4.07 0.68 17.44
CA VAL A 387 4.15 -0.03 16.15
C VAL A 387 3.97 -1.54 16.31
N GLN A 388 3.97 -2.03 17.56
CA GLN A 388 3.82 -3.44 17.92
C GLN A 388 4.88 -4.37 17.29
N THR A 389 6.06 -3.83 17.04
CA THR A 389 7.21 -4.58 16.52
C THR A 389 8.40 -4.49 17.47
N TRP A 390 9.50 -5.14 17.09
CA TRP A 390 10.78 -5.04 17.79
C TRP A 390 11.32 -3.60 17.87
N ILE A 391 10.81 -2.67 17.06
CA ILE A 391 11.17 -1.25 17.07
C ILE A 391 10.77 -0.58 18.40
N ASP A 392 9.59 -0.90 18.95
CA ASP A 392 9.18 -0.40 20.28
C ASP A 392 10.15 -0.88 21.37
N GLY A 393 10.59 -2.15 21.25
CA GLY A 393 11.63 -2.73 22.10
C GLY A 393 12.97 -2.02 21.95
N LEU A 394 13.43 -1.75 20.72
CA LEU A 394 14.68 -1.03 20.48
C LEU A 394 14.68 0.40 21.02
N LYS A 395 13.56 1.13 20.88
CA LYS A 395 13.44 2.47 21.46
C LYS A 395 13.73 2.46 22.95
N SER A 396 13.21 1.44 23.66
CA SER A 396 13.42 1.29 25.10
C SER A 396 14.88 0.97 25.50
N LEU A 397 15.67 0.36 24.61
CA LEU A 397 17.05 -0.04 24.90
C LEU A 397 18.04 1.12 24.99
N THR A 398 17.72 2.29 24.43
CA THR A 398 18.58 3.49 24.50
C THR A 398 18.82 3.99 25.92
N ALA A 399 17.94 3.64 26.86
CA ALA A 399 18.16 3.89 28.29
C ALA A 399 19.46 3.22 28.79
N SER A 400 19.79 2.04 28.27
CA SER A 400 20.88 1.20 28.76
C SER A 400 22.05 1.06 27.79
N TYR A 401 21.84 1.23 26.49
CA TYR A 401 22.85 0.95 25.45
C TYR A 401 23.00 2.09 24.44
N GLN A 402 24.18 2.19 23.84
CA GLN A 402 24.37 2.98 22.63
C GLN A 402 23.94 2.14 21.42
N LEU A 403 23.09 2.71 20.56
CA LEU A 403 22.64 2.04 19.34
C LEU A 403 23.56 2.40 18.16
N PRO A 404 24.04 1.40 17.39
CA PRO A 404 24.79 1.65 16.16
C PRO A 404 23.87 2.21 15.06
N PRO A 405 24.44 2.83 14.00
CA PRO A 405 23.67 3.34 12.86
C PRO A 405 22.66 2.34 12.32
N THR A 406 23.10 1.11 12.06
CA THR A 406 22.25 0.04 11.54
C THR A 406 21.03 -0.30 12.40
N ALA A 407 21.05 -0.01 13.70
CA ALA A 407 19.91 -0.28 14.57
C ALA A 407 18.94 0.92 14.64
N TRP A 408 19.45 2.15 14.70
CA TRP A 408 18.55 3.31 14.79
C TRP A 408 18.06 3.79 13.43
N THR A 409 18.73 3.46 12.32
CA THR A 409 18.22 3.75 10.97
C THR A 409 16.95 2.97 10.68
N GLU A 410 16.80 1.78 11.24
CA GLU A 410 15.54 1.01 11.18
C GLU A 410 14.40 1.68 11.94
N ILE A 411 14.73 2.44 13.00
CA ILE A 411 13.75 3.25 13.72
C ILE A 411 13.37 4.48 12.89
N LEU A 412 14.32 5.05 12.15
CA LEU A 412 14.06 6.16 11.22
C LEU A 412 13.16 5.72 10.07
N SER A 413 13.41 4.53 9.49
CA SER A 413 12.63 3.93 8.41
C SER A 413 11.43 3.10 8.89
N THR A 414 11.05 3.21 10.17
CA THR A 414 9.98 2.39 10.78
C THR A 414 8.73 2.36 9.91
N GLY A 415 8.32 1.16 9.47
CA GLY A 415 7.15 0.99 8.62
C GLY A 415 7.28 1.65 7.26
N ASN A 416 8.47 1.58 6.66
CA ASN A 416 8.77 2.20 5.37
C ASN A 416 8.46 3.71 5.34
N TRP A 417 8.55 4.39 6.48
CA TRP A 417 8.62 5.85 6.52
C TRP A 417 9.70 6.30 5.54
N ASN A 418 9.30 7.04 4.52
CA ASN A 418 10.13 7.29 3.35
C ASN A 418 11.38 8.03 3.81
N VAL A 419 12.52 7.34 3.72
CA VAL A 419 13.81 7.94 4.04
C VAL A 419 14.30 8.76 2.86
N LYS A 420 13.80 8.52 1.63
CA LYS A 420 14.00 9.43 0.49
C LYS A 420 13.38 10.78 0.86
N GLY A 421 14.11 11.89 0.66
CA GLY A 421 13.80 13.21 1.22
C GLY A 421 12.45 13.85 0.79
N PRO A 422 12.30 15.19 0.80
CA PRO A 422 11.01 15.85 0.53
C PRO A 422 10.41 15.55 -0.86
N ASP A 423 11.16 14.95 -1.77
CA ASP A 423 10.71 14.48 -3.08
C ASP A 423 10.10 13.07 -3.05
N GLY A 424 9.86 12.52 -1.84
CA GLY A 424 9.33 11.17 -1.56
C GLY A 424 8.44 10.65 -2.67
N ASP A 425 8.89 9.54 -3.27
CA ASP A 425 8.43 8.94 -4.53
C ASP A 425 7.12 9.52 -5.08
N ASN A 426 7.24 10.40 -6.07
CA ASN A 426 6.19 10.60 -7.07
C ASN A 426 6.11 9.40 -8.05
N GLY A 427 6.59 8.22 -7.64
CA GLY A 427 6.96 7.10 -8.51
C GLY A 427 6.08 5.87 -8.39
N THR A 428 5.01 5.86 -7.58
CA THR A 428 3.99 4.80 -7.71
C THR A 428 3.23 5.05 -9.02
N LYS A 429 3.71 4.43 -10.09
CA LYS A 429 2.90 4.15 -11.29
C LYS A 429 1.99 2.97 -10.94
N GLY A 430 0.97 3.26 -10.14
CA GLY A 430 -0.15 2.36 -9.85
C GLY A 430 -1.33 2.62 -10.76
#